data_AF-A0A951HEI3-F1
#
_entry.id   AF-A0A951HEI3-F1
#
_cell.length_a   1.000
_cell.length_b   1.000
_cell.length_c   1.000
_cell.angle_alpha   90.00
_cell.angle_beta   90.00
_cell.angle_gamma   90.00
#
_symmetry.space_group_name_H-M   'P 1'
#
loop_
_entity.id
_entity.type
_entity.pdbx_description
1 polymer ?
#
loop_
_entity_poly.entity_id
_entity_poly.type
_entity_poly.pdbx_seq_one_letter_code
_entity_poly.pdbx_strand_id
1 'polypeptide(L)'
;MIDGVGKSGTGAIGPGRAEKGSSLAPVAGPAARGADGPVQSAVLGLVAGGAPVDSAKVAAIRTAIAEGRYPVDANRIAERMIALDLPQR
;
A
#
# COMPACT_ATOMS: atom_id res chain seq x y z
N MET A 1 20.12 36.71 -4.12
CA MET A 1 18.64 36.81 -4.18
C MET A 1 18.18 35.75 -5.16
N ILE A 2 17.24 34.89 -4.77
CA ILE A 2 16.70 33.85 -5.66
C ILE A 2 15.32 34.36 -6.08
N ASP A 3 15.09 34.53 -7.38
CA ASP A 3 13.81 34.97 -7.90
C ASP A 3 12.74 33.89 -7.70
N GLY A 4 11.56 34.30 -7.21
CA GLY A 4 10.45 33.39 -6.93
C GLY A 4 9.79 32.87 -8.21
N VAL A 5 9.81 31.55 -8.41
CA VAL A 5 8.98 30.89 -9.41
C VAL A 5 7.56 30.67 -8.85
N GLY A 6 6.54 31.12 -9.59
CA GLY A 6 5.14 30.71 -9.35
C GLY A 6 4.04 31.76 -9.49
N LYS A 7 4.33 33.04 -9.76
CA LYS A 7 3.29 34.05 -10.03
C LYS A 7 3.22 34.44 -11.50
N SER A 8 2.64 33.58 -12.32
CA SER A 8 2.05 33.91 -13.63
C SER A 8 1.34 32.64 -14.13
N GLY A 9 0.04 32.59 -14.44
CA GLY A 9 -1.05 33.55 -14.38
C GLY A 9 -2.36 32.74 -14.36
N THR A 10 -3.50 33.42 -14.26
CA THR A 10 -4.83 32.81 -14.41
C THR A 10 -5.04 32.37 -15.86
N GLY A 11 -4.56 31.17 -16.19
CA GLY A 11 -4.80 30.49 -17.47
C GLY A 11 -5.70 29.28 -17.23
N ALA A 12 -6.80 29.19 -17.98
CA ALA A 12 -7.75 28.08 -17.91
C ALA A 12 -7.04 26.74 -18.13
N ILE A 13 -7.22 25.79 -17.20
CA ILE A 13 -6.78 24.41 -17.35
C ILE A 13 -7.78 23.75 -18.31
N GLY A 14 -7.46 23.70 -19.60
CA GLY A 14 -8.22 22.90 -20.56
C GLY A 14 -8.09 21.39 -20.27
N PRO A 15 -9.11 20.56 -20.56
CA PRO A 15 -9.03 19.12 -20.36
C PRO A 15 -8.18 18.52 -21.49
N GLY A 16 -6.86 18.61 -21.35
CA GLY A 16 -5.95 18.33 -22.45
C GLY A 16 -4.49 18.23 -22.03
N ARG A 17 -4.21 17.55 -20.91
CA ARG A 17 -2.90 16.94 -20.71
C ARG A 17 -3.10 15.45 -20.43
N ALA A 18 -3.13 14.70 -21.55
CA ALA A 18 -2.63 13.33 -21.60
C ALA A 18 -1.27 13.29 -20.88
N GLU A 19 -0.91 12.23 -20.16
CA GLU A 19 -0.57 10.95 -20.72
C GLU A 19 -0.70 9.91 -19.60
N LYS A 20 -1.52 8.89 -19.83
CA LYS A 20 -1.31 7.49 -19.45
C LYS A 20 -0.29 7.30 -18.31
N GLY A 21 -0.78 7.30 -17.06
CA GLY A 21 -0.01 6.79 -15.93
C GLY A 21 0.47 5.39 -16.28
N SER A 22 1.79 5.26 -16.47
CA SER A 22 2.49 4.02 -16.75
C SER A 22 1.88 2.87 -15.99
N SER A 23 1.57 1.80 -16.71
CA SER A 23 1.30 0.49 -16.14
C SER A 23 2.30 0.24 -15.02
N LEU A 24 1.80 0.11 -13.77
CA LEU A 24 2.63 -0.32 -12.66
C LEU A 24 3.14 -1.71 -13.04
N ALA A 25 4.42 -1.81 -13.38
CA ALA A 25 5.07 -3.10 -13.51
C ALA A 25 4.85 -3.86 -12.20
N PRO A 26 4.47 -5.15 -12.23
CA PRO A 26 4.36 -5.92 -11.01
C PRO A 26 5.73 -5.89 -10.33
N VAL A 27 5.77 -5.48 -9.06
CA VAL A 27 6.96 -5.64 -8.25
C VAL A 27 7.23 -7.14 -8.19
N ALA A 28 8.33 -7.59 -8.81
CA ALA A 28 8.74 -8.96 -8.72
C ALA A 28 9.02 -9.23 -7.23
N GLY A 29 8.17 -10.05 -6.61
CA GLY A 29 8.42 -10.58 -5.27
C GLY A 29 9.76 -11.31 -5.23
N PRO A 30 10.35 -11.51 -4.03
CA PRO A 30 11.66 -12.12 -3.91
C PRO A 30 11.68 -13.46 -4.66
N ALA A 31 12.60 -13.58 -5.61
CA ALA A 31 12.77 -14.80 -6.39
C ALA A 31 13.01 -15.97 -5.42
N ALA A 32 12.07 -16.91 -5.39
CA ALA A 32 12.17 -18.11 -4.60
C ALA A 32 13.42 -18.87 -5.07
N ARG A 33 14.44 -18.92 -4.21
CA ARG A 33 15.62 -19.76 -4.43
C ARG A 33 15.16 -21.20 -4.34
N GLY A 34 15.27 -21.90 -5.46
CA GLY A 34 14.94 -23.31 -5.58
C GLY A 34 15.70 -24.15 -4.56
N ALA A 35 14.95 -24.88 -3.75
CA ALA A 35 15.39 -26.11 -3.10
C ALA A 35 14.24 -27.10 -3.30
N ASP A 36 14.38 -27.93 -4.32
CA ASP A 36 13.42 -28.94 -4.74
C ASP A 36 13.47 -30.10 -3.75
N GLY A 37 12.41 -30.23 -2.94
CA GLY A 37 12.27 -31.31 -1.95
C GLY A 37 10.84 -31.40 -1.43
N PRO A 38 10.36 -32.61 -1.03
CA PRO A 38 8.96 -32.90 -0.72
C PRO A 38 8.38 -32.11 0.47
N VAL A 39 9.22 -31.37 1.19
CA VAL A 39 8.85 -30.41 2.24
C VAL A 39 8.16 -29.14 1.70
N GLN A 40 8.33 -28.81 0.41
CA GLN A 40 7.71 -27.63 -0.22
C GLN A 40 6.16 -27.72 -0.24
N SER A 41 5.59 -28.92 -0.44
CA SER A 41 4.15 -29.09 -0.67
C SER A 41 3.28 -28.73 0.54
N ALA A 42 3.70 -29.13 1.75
CA ALA A 42 2.97 -28.82 2.99
C ALA A 42 3.08 -27.35 3.39
N VAL A 43 4.24 -26.72 3.16
CA VAL A 43 4.46 -25.30 3.44
C VAL A 43 3.69 -24.43 2.45
N LEU A 44 3.62 -24.81 1.16
CA LEU A 44 2.78 -24.12 0.17
C LEU A 44 1.29 -24.15 0.55
N GLY A 45 0.78 -25.29 1.03
CA GLY A 45 -0.62 -25.41 1.47
C GLY A 45 -0.94 -24.52 2.68
N LEU A 46 0.00 -24.41 3.62
CA LEU A 46 -0.14 -23.55 4.79
C LEU A 46 -0.04 -22.05 4.43
N VAL A 47 0.85 -21.68 3.49
CA VAL A 47 0.96 -20.32 2.96
C VAL A 47 -0.27 -19.93 2.15
N ALA A 48 -0.84 -20.85 1.35
CA ALA A 48 -2.06 -20.63 0.59
C ALA A 48 -3.29 -20.43 1.49
N GLY A 49 -3.30 -21.02 2.69
CA GLY A 49 -4.35 -20.82 3.70
C GLY A 49 -4.28 -19.47 4.41
N GLY A 50 -3.13 -18.79 4.39
CA GLY A 50 -2.91 -17.52 5.07
C GLY A 50 -3.09 -17.59 6.59
N ALA A 51 -2.69 -16.52 7.30
CA ALA A 51 -3.14 -16.36 8.69
C ALA A 51 -4.67 -16.25 8.71
N PRO A 52 -5.38 -16.79 9.71
CA PRO A 52 -6.84 -16.66 9.80
C PRO A 52 -7.22 -15.17 9.87
N VAL A 53 -7.73 -14.63 8.76
CA VAL A 53 -8.21 -13.25 8.68
C VAL A 53 -9.69 -13.22 9.03
N ASP A 54 -10.05 -12.36 9.98
CA ASP A 54 -11.45 -12.06 10.28
C ASP A 54 -12.07 -11.23 9.16
N SER A 55 -12.78 -11.91 8.27
CA SER A 55 -13.43 -11.29 7.11
C SER A 55 -14.59 -10.37 7.51
N ALA A 56 -15.25 -10.61 8.63
CA ALA A 56 -16.33 -9.76 9.13
C ALA A 56 -15.78 -8.41 9.59
N LYS A 57 -14.66 -8.42 10.32
CA LYS A 57 -13.96 -7.21 10.73
C LYS A 57 -13.47 -6.39 9.54
N VAL A 58 -12.92 -7.05 8.51
CA VAL A 58 -12.46 -6.37 7.28
C VAL A 58 -13.62 -5.72 6.54
N ALA A 59 -14.76 -6.40 6.41
CA ALA A 59 -15.95 -5.85 5.77
C ALA A 59 -16.47 -4.61 6.51
N ALA A 60 -16.55 -4.66 7.85
CA ALA A 60 -16.99 -3.53 8.66
C ALA A 60 -16.08 -2.29 8.49
N ILE A 61 -14.76 -2.48 8.50
CA ILE A 61 -13.79 -1.39 8.30
C ILE A 61 -13.91 -0.82 6.88
N ARG A 62 -14.06 -1.68 5.87
CA ARG A 62 -14.23 -1.26 4.47
C ARG A 62 -15.47 -0.39 4.30
N THR A 63 -16.59 -0.76 4.90
CA THR A 63 -17.81 0.05 4.90
C THR A 63 -17.56 1.40 5.56
N ALA A 64 -16.96 1.43 6.75
CA ALA A 64 -16.68 2.69 7.45
C ALA A 64 -15.78 3.65 6.64
N ILE A 65 -14.82 3.12 5.87
CA ILE A 65 -13.96 3.92 4.96
C ILE A 65 -14.78 4.47 3.79
N ALA A 66 -15.57 3.63 3.12
CA ALA A 66 -16.41 4.06 1.98
C ALA A 66 -17.41 5.14 2.39
N GLU A 67 -17.87 5.06 3.62
CA GLU A 67 -18.81 5.95 4.25
C GLU A 67 -18.18 7.25 4.80
N GLY A 68 -16.85 7.38 4.76
CA GLY A 68 -16.11 8.54 5.26
C GLY A 68 -16.05 8.66 6.78
N ARG A 69 -16.40 7.60 7.52
CA ARG A 69 -16.52 7.58 9.00
C ARG A 69 -15.31 6.94 9.67
N TYR A 70 -14.24 6.73 8.91
CA TYR A 70 -12.97 6.20 9.40
C TYR A 70 -11.96 7.35 9.59
N PRO A 71 -11.81 7.90 10.81
CA PRO A 71 -10.96 9.06 11.04
C PRO A 71 -9.47 8.73 10.87
N VAL A 72 -8.73 9.68 10.31
CA VAL A 72 -7.27 9.60 10.18
C VAL A 72 -6.65 10.23 11.43
N ASP A 73 -6.04 9.41 12.28
CA ASP A 73 -5.32 9.86 13.47
C ASP A 73 -3.81 9.84 13.21
N ALA A 74 -3.18 11.02 13.22
CA ALA A 74 -1.75 11.17 12.95
C ALA A 74 -0.86 10.47 14.00
N ASN A 75 -1.27 10.45 15.26
CA ASN A 75 -0.52 9.77 16.32
C ASN A 75 -0.52 8.26 16.09
N ARG A 76 -1.68 7.68 15.75
CA ARG A 76 -1.81 6.25 15.42
C ARG A 76 -0.94 5.85 14.25
N ILE A 77 -0.80 6.71 13.24
CA ILE A 77 0.08 6.46 12.10
C ILE A 77 1.54 6.48 12.54
N ALA A 78 1.96 7.51 13.27
CA ALA A 78 3.33 7.64 13.76
C ALA A 78 3.73 6.45 14.65
N GLU A 79 2.87 6.04 15.58
CA GLU A 79 3.07 4.85 16.42
C GLU A 79 3.30 3.58 15.58
N ARG A 80 2.51 3.39 14.52
CA ARG A 80 2.64 2.22 13.64
C ARG A 80 3.90 2.26 12.79
N MET A 81 4.31 3.43 12.33
CA MET A 81 5.58 3.61 11.61
C MET A 81 6.77 3.28 12.50
N ILE A 82 6.78 3.78 13.74
CA ILE A 82 7.84 3.47 14.72
C ILE A 82 7.86 1.98 15.05
N ALA A 83 6.70 1.35 15.25
CA ALA A 83 6.61 -0.07 15.54
C ALA A 83 7.09 -0.97 14.38
N LEU A 84 6.98 -0.51 13.13
CA LEU A 84 7.48 -1.20 11.94
C LEU A 84 8.98 -0.96 11.72
N ASP A 85 9.47 0.23 12.04
CA ASP A 85 10.87 0.64 11.85
C ASP A 85 11.83 0.00 12.88
N LEU A 86 11.33 -0.32 14.08
CA LEU A 86 12.17 -0.94 15.10
C LEU A 86 12.48 -2.41 14.73
N PRO A 87 13.76 -2.81 14.59
CA PRO A 87 14.10 -4.20 14.38
C PRO A 87 13.62 -5.02 15.59
N GLN A 88 12.81 -6.04 15.33
CA GLN A 88 12.40 -7.00 16.37
C GLN A 88 13.66 -7.72 16.86
N ARG A 89 14.20 -7.29 18.00
CA ARG A 89 15.32 -7.94 18.68
C ARG A 89 14.87 -9.16 19.46
#